data_AF-A0A0L0VTJ9-F1
#
_entry.id   AF-A0A0L0VTJ9-F1
#
_cell.length_a   1.000
_cell.length_b   1.000
_cell.length_c   1.000
_cell.angle_alpha   90.00
_cell.angle_beta   90.00
_cell.angle_gamma   90.00
#
_symmetry.space_group_name_H-M   'P 1'
#
loop_
_entity.id
_entity.type
_entity.pdbx_description
1 polymer ?
#
loop_
_entity_poly.entity_id
_entity_poly.type
_entity_poly.pdbx_seq_one_letter_code
_entity_poly.pdbx_strand_id
1 'polypeptide(L)'
;MLKDTPKFQAALQELNVRSQKPKVPKVATTPAASSPSATVVGALSPSVLDVDGDESETVQSVLGGERMEGQKSAKRKRADKQSIAKIVQMQKEMVKISRDRLTTMKRAAKDAADEAVMSKDLSSMDKQSQAYYQKKKDAILAQQEEDEGEEGEEESEEDSN
;
A
#
# COMPACT_ATOMS: atom_id res chain seq x y z
N MET A 1 4.89 19.74 -3.28
CA MET A 1 5.50 19.52 -4.61
C MET A 1 6.45 18.32 -4.51
N LEU A 2 5.99 17.13 -4.88
CA LEU A 2 6.71 15.85 -4.70
C LEU A 2 7.47 15.40 -5.98
N LYS A 3 7.20 16.11 -7.09
CA LYS A 3 7.66 15.76 -8.43
C LYS A 3 9.15 16.05 -8.66
N ASP A 4 9.76 16.86 -7.80
CA ASP A 4 11.14 17.33 -7.93
C ASP A 4 12.13 16.56 -7.03
N THR A 5 11.71 15.43 -6.46
CA THR A 5 12.63 14.59 -5.70
C THR A 5 13.50 13.73 -6.64
N PRO A 6 14.83 13.70 -6.50
CA PRO A 6 15.74 12.99 -7.41
C PRO A 6 15.39 11.50 -7.59
N LYS A 7 14.84 10.87 -6.54
CA LYS A 7 14.39 9.48 -6.55
C LYS A 7 13.19 9.24 -7.47
N PHE A 8 12.29 10.22 -7.61
CA PHE A 8 11.10 10.08 -8.46
C PHE A 8 11.46 10.17 -9.95
N GLN A 9 12.45 10.99 -10.30
CA GLN A 9 12.96 11.12 -11.66
C GLN A 9 13.68 9.85 -12.14
N ALA A 10 14.49 9.23 -11.27
CA ALA A 10 15.18 7.97 -11.59
C ALA A 10 14.21 6.82 -11.90
N ALA A 11 13.11 6.72 -11.14
CA ALA A 11 12.08 5.70 -11.36
C ALA A 11 11.33 5.88 -12.70
N LEU A 12 11.10 7.13 -13.11
CA LEU A 12 10.51 7.43 -14.43
C LEU A 12 11.47 7.07 -15.57
N GLN A 13 12.77 7.29 -15.39
CA GLN A 13 13.77 6.97 -16.39
C GLN A 13 13.92 5.45 -16.59
N GLU A 14 13.93 4.65 -15.52
CA GLU A 14 13.92 3.18 -15.62
C GLU A 14 12.68 2.62 -16.32
N LEU A 15 11.49 3.16 -16.04
CA LEU A 15 10.25 2.76 -16.72
C LEU A 15 10.28 3.10 -18.22
N ASN A 16 10.92 4.21 -18.59
CA ASN A 16 11.04 4.62 -19.99
C ASN A 16 12.08 3.79 -20.77
N VAL A 17 13.11 3.29 -20.10
CA VAL A 17 14.12 2.38 -20.68
C VAL A 17 13.53 0.97 -20.87
N ARG A 18 12.70 0.49 -19.94
CA ARG A 18 12.08 -0.84 -20.01
C ARG A 18 10.87 -0.95 -20.95
N SER A 19 10.25 0.17 -21.31
CA SER A 19 9.05 0.21 -22.19
C SER A 19 9.36 0.25 -23.69
N GLN A 20 10.64 0.32 -24.09
CA GLN A 20 11.07 0.17 -25.48
C GLN A 20 11.07 -1.31 -25.90
N LYS A 21 9.90 -1.84 -26.29
CA LYS A 21 9.84 -3.10 -27.05
C LYS A 21 10.57 -2.91 -28.40
N PRO A 22 11.43 -3.84 -28.86
CA PRO A 22 12.04 -3.74 -30.17
C PRO A 22 10.95 -3.76 -31.26
N LYS A 23 10.98 -2.72 -32.09
CA LYS A 23 10.10 -2.53 -33.24
C LYS A 23 10.55 -3.49 -34.34
N VAL A 24 9.83 -4.60 -34.53
CA VAL A 24 10.03 -5.51 -35.67
C VAL A 24 9.62 -4.77 -36.95
N PRO A 25 10.45 -4.72 -38.03
CA PRO A 25 10.09 -4.06 -39.28
C PRO A 25 8.97 -4.82 -40.01
N LYS A 26 8.01 -4.07 -40.57
CA LYS A 26 7.01 -4.57 -41.53
C LYS A 26 7.71 -5.09 -42.78
N VAL A 27 7.53 -6.38 -43.10
CA VAL A 27 7.69 -6.89 -44.46
C VAL A 27 6.39 -7.61 -44.81
N ALA A 28 5.73 -7.12 -45.86
CA ALA A 28 4.60 -7.80 -46.47
C ALA A 28 5.11 -9.00 -47.28
N THR A 29 4.50 -10.18 -47.11
CA THR A 29 4.15 -11.20 -48.13
C THR A 29 3.76 -12.50 -47.40
N THR A 30 2.51 -12.96 -47.57
CA THR A 30 2.05 -14.34 -47.30
C THR A 30 2.22 -15.20 -48.56
N PRO A 31 2.05 -16.55 -48.57
CA PRO A 31 1.69 -17.49 -47.49
C PRO A 31 2.57 -18.76 -47.41
N ALA A 32 2.41 -19.56 -46.34
CA ALA A 32 2.28 -21.03 -46.33
C ALA A 32 2.98 -21.74 -45.14
N ALA A 33 2.13 -22.43 -44.37
CA ALA A 33 2.29 -23.74 -43.72
C ALA A 33 3.44 -24.06 -42.72
N SER A 34 3.01 -24.78 -41.68
CA SER A 34 3.71 -25.76 -40.83
C SER A 34 4.42 -25.30 -39.54
N SER A 35 3.88 -25.80 -38.42
CA SER A 35 4.50 -26.02 -37.10
C SER A 35 5.49 -27.21 -37.16
N PRO A 36 6.20 -27.66 -36.09
CA PRO A 36 6.40 -27.12 -34.74
C PRO A 36 7.87 -27.18 -34.22
N SER A 37 8.08 -26.76 -32.97
CA SER A 37 9.03 -27.33 -31.98
C SER A 37 10.51 -26.93 -32.00
N ALA A 38 11.00 -26.37 -30.88
CA ALA A 38 12.01 -27.00 -30.01
C ALA A 38 12.47 -26.03 -28.91
N THR A 39 12.22 -26.43 -27.66
CA THR A 39 12.82 -25.89 -26.43
C THR A 39 14.31 -26.24 -26.39
N VAL A 40 15.19 -25.28 -26.11
CA VAL A 40 16.55 -25.57 -25.61
C VAL A 40 16.85 -24.64 -24.44
N VAL A 41 16.97 -25.26 -23.26
CA VAL A 41 17.37 -24.66 -21.99
C VAL A 41 18.90 -24.63 -21.99
N GLY A 42 19.50 -23.44 -22.09
CA GLY A 42 20.96 -23.27 -22.04
C GLY A 42 21.47 -23.21 -20.60
N ALA A 43 21.97 -24.34 -20.10
CA ALA A 43 22.78 -24.39 -18.89
C ALA A 43 24.20 -23.89 -19.19
N LEU A 44 24.72 -22.97 -18.38
CA LEU A 44 26.11 -22.52 -18.43
C LEU A 44 26.81 -22.94 -17.13
N SER A 45 27.72 -23.91 -17.23
CA SER A 45 28.68 -24.25 -16.18
C SER A 45 29.98 -23.49 -16.41
N PRO A 46 30.62 -22.90 -15.38
CA PRO A 46 31.95 -22.32 -15.53
C PRO A 46 33.04 -23.39 -15.33
N SER A 47 33.96 -23.42 -16.30
CA SER A 47 35.22 -24.16 -16.28
C SER A 47 36.13 -23.65 -15.15
N VAL A 48 36.65 -24.55 -14.32
CA VAL A 48 37.70 -24.28 -13.33
C VAL A 48 39.05 -24.66 -13.94
N LEU A 49 39.93 -23.67 -14.04
CA LEU A 49 41.35 -23.84 -14.34
C LEU A 49 42.02 -24.54 -13.16
N ASP A 50 42.60 -25.70 -13.47
CA ASP A 50 43.50 -26.49 -12.62
C ASP A 50 44.82 -25.73 -12.44
N VAL A 51 45.16 -25.42 -11.18
CA VAL A 51 46.48 -24.92 -10.78
C VAL A 51 46.90 -25.74 -9.56
N ASP A 52 47.72 -26.73 -9.84
CA ASP A 52 48.46 -27.56 -8.90
C ASP A 52 49.58 -26.72 -8.23
N GLY A 53 49.76 -26.85 -6.92
CA GLY A 53 50.81 -26.11 -6.22
C GLY A 53 50.76 -26.10 -4.69
N ASP A 54 51.51 -27.03 -4.13
CA ASP A 54 52.29 -26.92 -2.89
C ASP A 54 51.65 -27.40 -1.57
N GLU A 55 52.21 -28.52 -1.12
CA GLU A 55 51.95 -29.17 0.14
C GLU A 55 52.73 -28.45 1.24
N SER A 56 52.04 -27.78 2.17
CA SER A 56 52.66 -27.36 3.42
C SER A 56 51.72 -27.56 4.60
N GLU A 57 52.14 -28.50 5.42
CA GLU A 57 51.54 -29.01 6.64
C GLU A 57 51.18 -27.87 7.62
N THR A 58 49.90 -27.56 7.75
CA THR A 58 49.42 -26.58 8.73
C THR A 58 49.15 -27.25 10.08
N VAL A 59 50.22 -27.59 10.80
CA VAL A 59 50.15 -27.93 12.22
C VAL A 59 50.29 -26.64 13.03
N GLN A 60 49.16 -26.08 13.46
CA GLN A 60 48.92 -25.43 14.76
C GLN A 60 47.62 -24.62 14.71
N SER A 61 46.52 -25.20 15.21
CA SER A 61 45.41 -24.40 15.72
C SER A 61 45.24 -24.70 17.20
N VAL A 62 45.84 -23.81 17.98
CA VAL A 62 45.71 -23.67 19.42
C VAL A 62 44.40 -22.92 19.70
N LEU A 63 43.70 -23.36 20.76
CA LEU A 63 42.61 -22.70 21.47
C LEU A 63 41.19 -22.70 20.85
N GLY A 64 40.32 -23.51 21.46
CA GLY A 64 39.01 -23.02 21.89
C GLY A 64 37.96 -22.80 20.81
N GLY A 65 37.82 -23.72 19.86
CA GLY A 65 36.67 -23.75 18.95
C GLY A 65 35.44 -24.41 19.57
N GLU A 66 34.92 -23.90 20.68
CA GLU A 66 33.55 -24.28 21.10
C GLU A 66 32.61 -23.70 20.03
N ARG A 67 32.19 -24.55 19.09
CA ARG A 67 31.30 -24.16 18.00
C ARG A 67 30.04 -23.59 18.63
N MET A 68 29.85 -22.27 18.55
CA MET A 68 28.58 -21.60 18.84
C MET A 68 27.54 -21.95 17.78
N GLU A 69 27.19 -23.22 17.72
CA GLU A 69 26.15 -23.77 16.87
C GLU A 69 24.81 -23.33 17.45
N GLY A 70 24.21 -22.28 16.86
CA GLY A 70 22.92 -21.74 17.27
C GLY A 70 22.87 -20.22 17.46
N GLN A 71 24.00 -19.55 17.70
CA GLN A 71 24.00 -18.10 17.97
C GLN A 71 23.63 -17.27 16.72
N LYS A 72 24.07 -17.71 15.53
CA LYS A 72 23.70 -17.07 14.24
C LYS A 72 22.20 -17.23 13.95
N SER A 73 21.63 -18.41 14.18
CA SER A 73 20.19 -18.68 14.01
C SER A 73 19.33 -17.93 15.04
N ALA A 74 19.79 -17.82 16.28
CA ALA A 74 19.08 -17.07 17.32
C ALA A 74 19.03 -15.55 17.04
N LYS A 75 20.14 -14.96 16.57
CA LYS A 75 20.17 -13.54 16.16
C LYS A 75 19.23 -13.26 14.98
N ARG A 76 19.23 -14.13 13.96
CA ARG A 76 18.31 -14.02 12.82
C ARG A 76 16.84 -14.10 13.25
N LYS A 77 16.48 -15.08 14.10
CA LYS A 77 15.12 -15.19 14.65
C LYS A 77 14.66 -13.94 15.41
N ARG A 78 15.55 -13.26 16.13
CA ARG A 78 15.20 -11.99 16.81
C ARG A 78 14.94 -10.86 15.81
N ALA A 79 15.79 -10.73 14.79
CA ALA A 79 15.61 -9.74 13.74
C ALA A 79 14.29 -9.97 12.95
N ASP A 80 13.99 -11.23 12.60
CA ASP A 80 12.76 -11.61 11.91
C ASP A 80 11.51 -11.30 12.77
N LYS A 81 11.56 -11.59 14.08
CA LYS A 81 10.45 -11.24 14.98
C LYS A 81 10.22 -9.72 15.06
N GLN A 82 11.29 -8.94 15.10
CA GLN A 82 11.19 -7.47 15.12
C GLN A 82 10.63 -6.93 13.79
N SER A 83 11.06 -7.49 12.65
CA SER A 83 10.54 -7.06 11.34
C SER A 83 9.07 -7.44 11.15
N ILE A 84 8.66 -8.65 11.58
CA ILE A 84 7.25 -9.08 11.56
C ILE A 84 6.40 -8.17 12.44
N ALA A 85 6.84 -7.84 13.66
CA ALA A 85 6.10 -6.94 14.54
C ALA A 85 5.88 -5.56 13.90
N LYS A 86 6.90 -5.03 13.22
CA LYS A 86 6.79 -3.76 12.48
C LYS A 86 5.79 -3.84 11.32
N ILE A 87 5.82 -4.94 10.55
CA ILE A 87 4.87 -5.16 9.45
C ILE A 87 3.43 -5.22 9.98
N VAL A 88 3.19 -5.97 11.06
CA VAL A 88 1.86 -6.06 11.68
C VAL A 88 1.39 -4.70 12.17
N GLN A 89 2.26 -3.91 12.81
CA GLN A 89 1.91 -2.55 13.24
C GLN A 89 1.54 -1.68 12.03
N MET A 90 2.33 -1.70 10.97
CA MET A 90 2.04 -0.92 9.76
C MET A 90 0.71 -1.32 9.11
N GLN A 91 0.39 -2.62 9.09
CA GLN A 91 -0.91 -3.09 8.59
C GLN A 91 -2.06 -2.60 9.47
N LYS A 92 -1.90 -2.61 10.80
CA LYS A 92 -2.90 -2.09 11.74
C LYS A 92 -3.15 -0.60 11.50
N GLU A 93 -2.09 0.20 11.37
CA GLU A 93 -2.19 1.64 11.08
C GLU A 93 -2.87 1.90 9.74
N MET A 94 -2.51 1.16 8.69
CA MET A 94 -3.11 1.31 7.37
C MET A 94 -4.62 1.04 7.40
N VAL A 95 -5.04 -0.01 8.10
CA VAL A 95 -6.45 -0.34 8.25
C VAL A 95 -7.19 0.72 9.07
N LYS A 96 -6.56 1.22 10.14
CA LYS A 96 -7.12 2.32 10.96
C LYS A 96 -7.34 3.56 10.10
N ILE A 97 -6.31 4.06 9.43
CA ILE A 97 -6.38 5.24 8.55
C ILE A 97 -7.44 5.05 7.46
N SER A 98 -7.54 3.85 6.88
CA SER A 98 -8.56 3.57 5.86
C SER A 98 -9.99 3.67 6.39
N ARG A 99 -10.22 3.22 7.63
CA ARG A 99 -11.54 3.30 8.26
C ARG A 99 -11.88 4.73 8.62
N ASP A 100 -10.95 5.43 9.25
CA ASP A 100 -11.12 6.83 9.65
C ASP A 100 -11.40 7.71 8.43
N ARG A 101 -10.65 7.52 7.33
CA ARG A 101 -10.92 8.24 6.08
C ARG A 101 -12.30 7.91 5.51
N LEU A 102 -12.74 6.65 5.57
CA LEU A 102 -14.06 6.25 5.09
C LEU A 102 -15.18 6.87 5.93
N THR A 103 -15.03 6.92 7.26
CA THR A 103 -16.02 7.56 8.14
C THR A 103 -16.08 9.06 7.89
N THR A 104 -14.95 9.75 7.78
CA THR A 104 -14.91 11.17 7.42
C THR A 104 -15.58 11.43 6.08
N MET A 105 -15.29 10.63 5.05
CA MET A 105 -15.92 10.78 3.74
C MET A 105 -17.44 10.55 3.77
N LYS A 106 -17.90 9.59 4.58
CA LYS A 106 -19.34 9.35 4.77
C LYS A 106 -20.02 10.52 5.48
N ARG A 107 -19.40 11.08 6.54
CA ARG A 107 -19.89 12.28 7.24
C ARG A 107 -19.98 13.45 6.26
N ALA A 108 -18.88 13.78 5.58
CA ALA A 108 -18.87 14.87 4.59
C ALA A 108 -19.89 14.69 3.45
N ALA A 109 -20.11 13.46 2.98
CA ALA A 109 -21.13 13.19 1.95
C ALA A 109 -22.56 13.38 2.48
N LYS A 110 -22.80 12.99 3.74
CA LYS A 110 -24.07 13.24 4.43
C LYS A 110 -24.28 14.73 4.63
N ASP A 111 -23.31 15.44 5.20
CA ASP A 111 -23.38 16.88 5.45
C ASP A 111 -23.66 17.66 4.17
N ALA A 112 -23.01 17.30 3.05
CA ALA A 112 -23.27 17.92 1.76
C ALA A 112 -24.69 17.65 1.22
N ALA A 113 -25.23 16.44 1.46
CA ALA A 113 -26.59 16.10 1.07
C ALA A 113 -27.63 16.83 1.94
N ASP A 114 -27.34 16.99 3.23
CA ASP A 114 -28.19 17.71 4.17
C ASP A 114 -28.16 19.22 3.90
N GLU A 115 -26.99 19.79 3.61
CA GLU A 115 -26.84 21.18 3.17
C GLU A 115 -27.64 21.45 1.88
N ALA A 116 -27.62 20.52 0.93
CA ALA A 116 -28.43 20.63 -0.29
C ALA A 116 -29.95 20.64 -0.01
N VAL A 117 -30.39 19.98 1.07
CA VAL A 117 -31.78 20.04 1.53
C VAL A 117 -32.06 21.35 2.24
N MET A 118 -31.19 21.79 3.13
CA MET A 118 -31.34 23.01 3.93
C MET A 118 -31.36 24.27 3.06
N SER A 119 -30.47 24.34 2.07
CA SER A 119 -30.35 25.46 1.10
C SER A 119 -31.49 25.53 0.07
N LYS A 120 -32.35 24.52 -0.01
CA LYS A 120 -33.46 24.50 -0.98
C LYS A 120 -34.49 25.59 -0.66
N ASP A 121 -34.72 26.49 -1.62
CA ASP A 121 -35.85 27.43 -1.58
C ASP A 121 -37.16 26.70 -1.85
N LEU A 122 -38.13 26.90 -0.95
CA LEU A 122 -39.44 26.27 -0.98
C LEU A 122 -40.54 27.21 -1.47
N SER A 123 -40.25 28.49 -1.68
CA SER A 123 -41.24 29.54 -1.99
C SER A 123 -42.02 29.29 -3.28
N SER A 124 -41.38 28.65 -4.26
CA SER A 124 -41.93 28.38 -5.59
C SER A 124 -42.55 26.98 -5.73
N MET A 125 -42.52 26.16 -4.68
CA MET A 125 -43.00 24.78 -4.72
C MET A 125 -44.49 24.66 -4.37
N ASP A 126 -45.09 23.53 -4.75
CA ASP A 126 -46.44 23.19 -4.30
C ASP A 126 -46.47 22.85 -2.80
N LYS A 127 -47.65 22.89 -2.20
CA LYS A 127 -47.84 22.67 -0.75
C LYS A 127 -47.38 21.28 -0.28
N GLN A 128 -47.49 20.25 -1.12
CA GLN A 128 -47.08 18.90 -0.72
C GLN A 128 -45.56 18.78 -0.73
N SER A 129 -44.91 19.29 -1.77
CA SER A 129 -43.44 19.35 -1.84
C SER A 129 -42.86 20.22 -0.72
N GLN A 130 -43.48 21.37 -0.44
CA GLN A 130 -43.06 22.22 0.67
C GLN A 130 -43.11 21.47 2.01
N ALA A 131 -44.22 20.79 2.32
CA ALA A 131 -44.35 20.01 3.54
C ALA A 131 -43.32 18.87 3.63
N TYR A 132 -43.02 18.21 2.51
CA TYR A 132 -41.99 17.16 2.46
C TYR A 132 -40.60 17.71 2.83
N TYR A 133 -40.17 18.80 2.20
CA TYR A 133 -38.86 19.38 2.48
C TYR A 133 -38.79 19.98 3.88
N GLN A 134 -39.86 20.62 4.36
CA GLN A 134 -39.89 21.14 5.72
C GLN A 134 -39.67 20.02 6.75
N LYS A 135 -40.43 18.92 6.63
CA LYS A 135 -40.23 17.74 7.48
C LYS A 135 -38.80 17.20 7.41
N LYS A 136 -38.18 17.24 6.22
CA LYS A 136 -36.79 16.79 6.05
C LYS A 136 -35.79 17.73 6.73
N LYS A 137 -35.99 19.05 6.64
CA LYS A 137 -35.17 20.05 7.36
C LYS A 137 -35.29 19.88 8.87
N ASP A 138 -36.52 19.70 9.37
CA ASP A 138 -36.77 19.49 10.80
C ASP A 138 -36.08 18.22 11.32
N ALA A 139 -36.09 17.14 10.52
CA ALA A 139 -35.38 15.90 10.87
C ALA A 139 -33.85 16.05 10.89
N ILE A 140 -33.28 16.87 10.00
CA ILE A 140 -31.84 17.17 9.99
C ILE A 140 -31.45 17.97 11.24
N LEU A 141 -32.25 18.97 11.62
CA LEU A 141 -32.02 19.78 12.83
C LEU A 141 -32.11 18.95 14.10
N ALA A 142 -33.14 18.10 14.22
CA ALA A 142 -33.29 17.21 15.38
C ALA A 142 -32.08 16.28 15.54
N GLN A 143 -31.53 15.79 14.42
CA GLN A 143 -30.35 14.95 14.48
C GLN A 143 -29.07 15.73 14.85
N GLN A 144 -28.94 16.99 14.43
CA GLN A 144 -27.83 17.86 14.86
C GLN A 144 -27.88 18.14 16.36
N GLU A 145 -29.07 18.36 16.93
CA GLU A 145 -29.23 18.55 18.38
C GLU A 145 -28.82 17.30 19.18
N GLU A 146 -29.10 16.09 18.67
CA GLU A 146 -28.63 14.83 19.27
C GLU A 146 -27.10 14.71 19.17
N ASP A 147 -26.52 14.95 17.98
CA ASP A 147 -25.08 14.85 17.73
C ASP A 147 -24.29 15.89 18.58
N GLU A 148 -24.81 17.12 18.76
CA GLU A 148 -24.20 18.17 19.60
C GLU A 148 -24.33 17.89 21.11
N GLY A 149 -25.41 17.23 21.54
CA GLY A 149 -25.60 16.80 22.93
C GLY A 149 -24.61 15.71 23.34
N GLU A 150 -24.37 14.73 22.46
CA GLU A 150 -23.39 13.65 22.70
C GLU A 150 -21.94 14.19 22.73
N GLU A 151 -21.54 15.06 21.80
CA GLU A 151 -20.19 15.65 21.79
C GLU A 151 -19.94 16.53 23.05
N GLY A 152 -20.96 17.21 23.58
CA GLY A 152 -20.85 18.01 24.81
C GLY A 152 -20.76 17.21 26.11
N GLU A 153 -21.38 16.03 26.17
CA GLU A 153 -21.26 15.11 27.31
C GLU A 153 -19.86 14.48 27.36
N GLU A 154 -19.30 14.04 26.22
CA GLU A 154 -17.95 13.47 26.13
C GLU A 154 -16.85 14.49 26.52
N GLU A 155 -16.94 15.76 26.08
CA GLU A 155 -15.99 16.80 26.50
C GLU A 155 -16.04 17.09 28.01
N SER A 156 -17.22 17.05 28.62
CA SER A 156 -17.38 17.31 30.07
C SER A 156 -16.80 16.21 30.96
N GLU A 157 -16.77 14.97 30.47
CA GLU A 157 -16.16 13.83 31.17
C GLU A 157 -14.63 13.81 31.01
N GLU A 158 -14.08 14.22 29.85
CA GLU A 158 -12.62 14.31 29.65
C GLU A 158 -11.97 15.43 30.48
N ASP A 159 -12.65 16.57 30.69
CA ASP A 159 -12.14 17.69 31.50
C ASP A 159 -12.20 17.45 33.02
N SER A 160 -12.89 16.39 33.47
CA SER A 160 -13.08 16.08 34.90
C SER A 160 -12.13 15.00 35.47
N ASN A 161 -11.17 14.50 34.67
CA ASN A 161 -10.26 13.40 35.04
C ASN A 161 -8.77 13.80 34.98
#